data_AF-A0A6N9VBF0-F1
#
_entry.id   AF-A0A6N9VBF0-F1
#
_cell.length_a   1.000
_cell.length_b   1.000
_cell.length_c   1.000
_cell.angle_alpha   90.00
_cell.angle_beta   90.00
_cell.angle_gamma   90.00
#
_symmetry.space_group_name_H-M   'P 1'
#
loop_
_entity.id
_entity.type
_entity.pdbx_description
1 polymer ?
#
loop_
_entity_poly.entity_id
_entity_poly.type
_entity_poly.pdbx_seq_one_letter_code
_entity_poly.pdbx_strand_id
1 'polypeptide(L)' 'LPEVVDLPDDVLTDPIFRRTGSRARIRDGCRVPLPWSGQASPFGFTSGTEAARPWLPQPDWFAEYATDRALADTR' A
#
# COMPACT_ATOMS: atom_id res chain seq x y z
N LEU A 1 -10.04 -4.11 -1.15
CA LEU A 1 -9.15 -2.94 -1.33
C LEU A 1 -8.97 -2.68 -2.82
N PRO A 2 -9.21 -1.45 -3.29
CA PRO A 2 -8.84 -1.01 -4.64
C PRO A 2 -7.33 -1.10 -4.89
N GLU A 3 -6.92 -1.18 -6.15
CA GLU A 3 -5.51 -1.07 -6.56
C GLU A 3 -5.02 0.38 -6.40
N VAL A 4 -3.76 0.55 -5.96
CA VAL A 4 -3.09 1.86 -5.92
C VAL A 4 -2.47 2.18 -7.28
N VAL A 5 -3.02 3.16 -8.00
CA VAL A 5 -2.66 3.45 -9.40
C VAL A 5 -1.66 4.60 -9.56
N ASP A 6 -1.38 5.33 -8.49
CA ASP A 6 -0.64 6.59 -8.45
C ASP A 6 0.71 6.46 -7.72
N LEU A 7 1.30 5.25 -7.73
CA LEU A 7 2.64 5.03 -7.17
C LEU A 7 3.71 5.87 -7.90
N PRO A 8 4.62 6.52 -7.15
CA PRO A 8 5.78 7.21 -7.72
C PRO A 8 6.67 6.25 -8.55
N ASP A 9 7.24 6.75 -9.65
CA ASP A 9 8.05 5.91 -10.56
C ASP A 9 9.33 5.37 -9.92
N ASP A 10 9.90 6.11 -8.97
CA ASP A 10 11.14 5.75 -8.26
C ASP A 10 10.96 4.58 -7.29
N VAL A 11 9.73 4.31 -6.84
CA VAL A 11 9.42 3.16 -5.98
C VAL A 11 8.97 1.93 -6.76
N LEU A 12 8.73 2.04 -8.07
CA LEU A 12 8.27 0.91 -8.89
C LEU A 12 9.36 -0.15 -9.02
N THR A 13 8.98 -1.40 -8.75
CA THR A 13 9.90 -2.55 -8.78
C THR A 13 9.50 -3.61 -9.80
N ASP A 14 8.32 -3.49 -10.43
CA ASP A 14 7.84 -4.46 -11.41
C ASP A 14 8.82 -4.57 -12.59
N PRO A 15 9.27 -5.79 -12.94
CA PRO A 15 10.10 -6.02 -14.12
C PRO A 15 9.52 -5.48 -15.43
N ILE A 16 8.18 -5.40 -15.55
CA ILE A 16 7.51 -4.80 -16.72
C ILE A 16 7.87 -3.31 -16.83
N PHE A 17 7.76 -2.57 -15.72
CA PHE A 17 8.11 -1.15 -15.70
C PHE A 17 9.58 -0.95 -16.02
N ARG A 18 10.48 -1.68 -15.34
CA ARG A 18 11.93 -1.56 -15.55
C ARG A 18 12.37 -1.86 -16.98
N ARG A 19 11.71 -2.79 -17.67
CA ARG A 19 12.04 -3.17 -19.05
C ARG A 19 11.45 -2.23 -20.09
N THR A 20 10.27 -1.65 -19.84
CA THR A 20 9.48 -0.95 -20.88
C THR A 20 9.30 0.54 -20.62
N GLY A 21 9.53 1.02 -19.41
CA GLY A 21 9.14 2.36 -18.96
C GLY A 21 7.63 2.58 -18.90
N SER A 22 6.81 1.55 -19.16
CA SER A 22 5.36 1.65 -19.22
C SER A 22 4.70 1.15 -17.94
N ARG A 23 3.67 1.88 -17.49
CA ARG A 23 2.77 1.46 -16.40
C ARG A 23 1.74 0.42 -16.85
N ALA A 24 1.69 0.06 -18.14
CA ALA A 24 0.75 -0.94 -18.61
C ALA A 24 1.04 -2.31 -17.99
N ARG A 25 0.05 -2.85 -17.25
CA ARG A 25 0.09 -4.19 -16.63
C ARG A 25 1.15 -4.38 -15.54
N ILE A 26 1.65 -3.31 -14.93
CA ILE A 26 2.49 -3.42 -13.73
C ILE A 26 1.63 -3.89 -12.55
N ARG A 27 2.25 -4.52 -11.55
CA ARG A 27 1.51 -5.14 -10.43
C ARG A 27 1.80 -4.50 -9.08
N ASP A 28 2.67 -3.48 -9.03
CA ASP A 28 3.09 -2.87 -7.76
C ASP A 28 1.90 -2.23 -7.02
N GLY A 29 0.92 -1.68 -7.73
CA GLY A 29 -0.31 -1.14 -7.13
C GLY A 29 -1.10 -2.16 -6.31
N CYS A 30 -1.15 -3.41 -6.77
CA CYS A 30 -1.76 -4.53 -6.05
C CYS A 30 -0.89 -5.10 -4.93
N ARG A 31 0.37 -4.65 -4.81
CA ARG A 31 1.34 -5.12 -3.81
C ARG A 31 1.57 -4.12 -2.69
N VAL A 32 0.83 -3.01 -2.67
CA VAL A 32 0.91 -2.04 -1.57
C VAL A 32 0.59 -2.74 -0.24
N PRO A 33 1.45 -2.62 0.78
CA PRO A 33 1.31 -3.29 2.07
C PRO A 33 -0.06 -3.06 2.72
N LEU A 34 -0.68 -4.13 3.24
CA LEU A 34 -2.08 -4.10 3.71
C LEU A 34 -2.29 -3.23 4.95
N PRO A 35 -3.47 -2.60 5.10
CA PRO A 35 -3.83 -1.86 6.30
C PRO A 35 -4.48 -2.78 7.34
N TRP A 36 -3.75 -3.07 8.41
CA TRP A 36 -4.27 -3.85 9.53
C TRP A 36 -4.98 -2.97 10.56
N SER A 37 -4.41 -1.81 10.89
CA SER A 37 -4.95 -0.95 11.93
C SER A 37 -4.53 0.51 11.83
N GLY A 38 -5.23 1.39 12.56
CA GLY A 38 -4.85 2.79 12.73
C GLY A 38 -5.29 3.71 11.59
N GLN A 39 -4.88 4.98 11.68
CA GLN A 39 -5.34 6.06 10.80
C GLN A 39 -4.22 6.64 9.91
N ALA A 40 -3.00 6.09 9.99
CA ALA A 40 -1.86 6.50 9.18
C ALA A 40 -0.92 5.32 8.90
N SER A 41 -0.17 5.42 7.80
CA SER A 41 0.91 4.48 7.48
C SER A 41 1.90 4.37 8.67
N PRO A 42 2.35 3.16 9.06
CA PRO A 42 2.33 1.91 8.29
C PRO A 42 1.01 1.11 8.37
N PHE A 43 -0.06 1.68 8.92
CA PHE A 43 -1.34 1.01 9.15
C PHE A 43 -1.20 -0.35 9.87
N GLY A 44 -0.28 -0.43 10.84
CA GLY A 44 0.01 -1.66 11.57
C GLY A 44 0.71 -2.76 10.74
N PHE A 45 1.11 -2.49 9.49
CA PHE A 45 1.82 -3.46 8.65
C PHE A 45 3.21 -3.81 9.20
N THR A 46 3.91 -2.84 9.76
CA THR A 46 5.18 -3.04 10.46
C THR A 46 5.05 -2.64 11.92
N SER A 47 5.74 -3.38 12.78
CA SER A 47 5.88 -3.07 14.21
C SER A 47 7.34 -2.69 14.48
N GLY A 48 7.64 -1.39 14.61
CA GLY A 48 9.02 -0.92 14.85
C GLY A 48 9.21 0.56 14.55
N THR A 49 10.37 1.09 14.96
CA THR A 49 10.81 2.50 14.80
C THR A 49 10.66 3.01 13.36
N GLU A 50 10.76 4.33 13.15
CA GLU A 50 10.65 5.01 11.83
C GLU A 50 11.45 4.37 10.66
N ALA A 51 12.44 3.52 10.93
CA ALA A 51 13.21 2.79 9.94
C ALA A 51 12.43 1.62 9.28
N ALA A 52 11.36 1.13 9.91
CA ALA A 52 10.55 0.02 9.38
C ALA A 52 9.40 0.52 8.49
N ARG A 53 9.66 1.46 7.56
CA ARG A 53 8.62 1.90 6.61
C ARG A 53 8.30 0.78 5.63
N PRO A 54 7.04 0.65 5.18
CA PRO A 54 6.69 -0.32 4.16
C PRO A 54 7.43 -0.01 2.84
N TRP A 55 7.72 -1.04 2.04
CA TRP A 55 8.53 -0.89 0.83
C TRP A 55 7.81 -0.17 -0.32
N LEU A 56 6.48 -0.08 -0.25
CA LEU A 56 5.66 0.76 -1.12
C LEU A 56 4.84 1.72 -0.25
N PRO A 57 4.65 2.98 -0.69
CA PRO A 57 3.83 3.94 0.03
C PRO A 57 2.38 3.47 0.09
N GLN A 58 1.82 3.50 1.30
CA GLN A 58 0.40 3.25 1.52
C GLN A 58 -0.33 4.59 1.44
N PRO A 59 -1.37 4.72 0.61
CA PRO A 59 -2.13 5.97 0.51
C PRO A 59 -3.05 6.15 1.72
N ASP A 60 -3.35 7.40 2.08
CA ASP A 60 -4.11 7.75 3.29
C ASP A 60 -5.51 7.10 3.33
N TRP A 61 -6.13 6.91 2.17
CA TRP A 61 -7.46 6.28 2.05
C TRP A 61 -7.49 4.81 2.51
N PHE A 62 -6.34 4.16 2.71
CA PHE A 62 -6.28 2.82 3.32
C PHE A 62 -6.90 2.77 4.73
N ALA A 63 -6.92 3.90 5.46
CA ALA A 63 -7.55 4.00 6.79
C ALA A 63 -9.03 3.59 6.79
N GLU A 64 -9.72 3.76 5.66
CA GLU A 64 -11.14 3.40 5.52
C GLU A 64 -11.35 1.89 5.37
N TYR A 65 -10.30 1.16 5.02
CA TYR A 65 -10.33 -0.28 4.74
C TYR A 65 -9.48 -1.09 5.72
N ALA A 66 -9.02 -0.46 6.80
CA ALA A 66 -8.22 -1.13 7.83
C ALA A 66 -9.01 -2.26 8.50
N THR A 67 -8.32 -3.34 8.85
CA THR A 67 -8.97 -4.55 9.40
C THR A 67 -9.63 -4.27 10.75
N ASP A 68 -9.00 -3.47 11.63
CA ASP A 68 -9.61 -3.03 12.90
C ASP A 68 -10.94 -2.30 12.70
N ARG A 69 -11.05 -1.46 11.66
CA ARG A 69 -12.26 -0.77 11.29
C ARG A 69 -13.32 -1.73 10.77
N ALA A 70 -12.95 -2.66 9.91
CA ALA A 70 -13.87 -3.69 9.39
C ALA A 70 -14.42 -4.58 10.53
N LEU A 71 -13.59 -4.91 11.52
CA LEU A 71 -14.03 -5.67 12.70
C LEU A 71 -14.93 -4.87 13.64
N ALA A 72 -14.78 -3.54 13.68
CA ALA A 72 -15.64 -2.65 14.45
C ALA A 72 -16.96 -2.31 13.73
N ASP A 73 -17.02 -2.48 12.40
CA ASP A 73 -18.25 -2.32 11.63
C ASP A 73 -19.15 -3.53 11.83
N THR A 74 -20.29 -3.30 12.48
CA THR A 74 -21.26 -4.33 12.87
C THR A 74 -22.50 -4.34 11.96
N ARG A 75 -22.47 -3.56 10.88
CA ARG A 75 -23.50 -3.57 9.84
C ARG A 75 -23.41 -4.81 8.96
#